data_AF-A0A7X5DIJ6-F1
#
_entry.id   AF-A0A7X5DIJ6-F1
#
_cell.length_a   1.000
_cell.length_b   1.000
_cell.length_c   1.000
_cell.angle_alpha   90.00
_cell.angle_beta   90.00
_cell.angle_gamma   90.00
#
_symmetry.space_group_name_H-M   'P 1'
#
loop_
_entity.id
_entity.type
_entity.pdbx_description
1 polymer ?
#
loop_
_entity_poly.entity_id
_entity_poly.type
_entity_poly.pdbx_seq_one_letter_code
_entity_poly.pdbx_strand_id
1 'polypeptide(L)' 'MPGEFVRCHKSFIVNLNQVARLNGSEFVLKTGEVVPISQRCRQKARERFFQ' A
#
# COMPACT_ATOMS: atom_id res chain seq x y z
N MET A 1 4.25 -13.92 3.50
CA MET A 1 3.37 -13.43 2.41
C MET A 1 4.20 -13.27 1.16
N PRO A 2 3.64 -13.50 -0.04
CA PRO A 2 4.33 -13.21 -1.30
C PRO A 2 4.86 -11.77 -1.29
N GLY A 3 5.98 -11.52 -1.97
CA GLY A 3 6.67 -10.21 -1.98
C GLY A 3 5.76 -9.04 -2.39
N GLU A 4 4.71 -9.34 -3.15
CA GLU A 4 3.73 -8.42 -3.69
C GLU A 4 2.72 -7.89 -2.67
N PHE A 5 2.53 -8.55 -1.53
CA PHE A 5 1.57 -8.11 -0.51
C PHE A 5 2.23 -7.31 0.60
N VAL A 6 1.67 -6.14 0.92
CA VAL A 6 2.11 -5.29 2.03
C VAL A 6 0.99 -5.04 3.02
N ARG A 7 1.29 -5.18 4.31
CA ARG A 7 0.39 -4.73 5.39
C ARG A 7 0.61 -3.24 5.61
N CYS A 8 -0.30 -2.42 5.09
CA CYS A 8 -0.23 -0.96 5.14
C CYS A 8 -1.02 -0.36 6.29
N HIS A 9 -1.94 -1.11 6.88
CA HIS A 9 -2.75 -0.72 8.04
C HIS A 9 -3.01 -1.94 8.94
N LYS A 10 -3.43 -1.74 10.18
CA LYS A 10 -3.77 -2.86 11.09
C LYS A 10 -4.88 -3.76 10.50
N SER A 11 -5.79 -3.16 9.73
CA SER A 11 -6.94 -3.82 9.11
C SER A 11 -6.76 -4.12 7.62
N PHE A 12 -5.67 -3.70 6.98
CA PHE A 12 -5.53 -3.79 5.53
C PHE A 12 -4.20 -4.41 5.11
N ILE A 13 -4.30 -5.32 4.14
CA ILE A 13 -3.20 -5.87 3.36
C ILE A 13 -3.53 -5.57 1.90
N VAL A 14 -2.58 -4.99 1.17
CA VAL A 14 -2.74 -4.58 -0.23
C VAL A 14 -1.82 -5.40 -1.11
N ASN A 15 -2.32 -5.81 -2.27
CA ASN A 15 -1.51 -6.32 -3.36
C ASN A 15 -0.90 -5.13 -4.14
N LEU A 16 0.41 -4.97 -4.10
CA LEU A 16 1.15 -3.89 -4.76
C LEU A 16 1.00 -3.93 -6.28
N ASN A 17 0.81 -5.10 -6.88
CA ASN A 17 0.56 -5.24 -8.32
C ASN A 17 -0.79 -4.65 -8.75
N GLN A 18 -1.69 -4.39 -7.81
CA GLN A 18 -2.98 -3.73 -8.04
C GLN A 18 -2.98 -2.26 -7.65
N VAL A 19 -1.86 -1.73 -7.14
CA VAL A 19 -1.71 -0.31 -6.82
C VAL A 19 -1.39 0.46 -8.10
N ALA A 20 -2.19 1.48 -8.40
CA ALA A 20 -1.94 2.41 -9.50
C ALA A 20 -0.98 3.54 -9.08
N ARG A 21 -1.11 4.06 -7.85
CA ARG A 21 -0.24 5.11 -7.30
C ARG A 21 -0.24 5.15 -5.77
N LEU A 22 0.82 5.71 -5.21
CA LEU A 22 0.96 6.03 -3.78
C LEU A 22 0.80 7.55 -3.59
N ASN A 23 -0.23 7.95 -2.84
CA ASN A 23 -0.53 9.33 -2.50
C ASN A 23 -0.21 9.58 -1.02
N GLY A 24 1.05 9.90 -0.71
CA GLY A 24 1.48 10.26 0.65
C GLY A 24 1.25 9.17 1.70
N SER A 25 0.02 9.07 2.22
CA SER A 25 -0.44 8.09 3.20
C SER A 25 -1.53 7.14 2.68
N GLU A 26 -1.72 7.03 1.36
CA GLU A 26 -2.79 6.21 0.78
C GLU A 26 -2.31 5.47 -0.47
N PHE A 27 -2.79 4.23 -0.64
CA PHE A 27 -2.68 3.52 -1.92
C PHE A 27 -3.96 3.73 -2.73
N VAL A 28 -3.80 4.13 -3.99
CA VAL A 28 -4.90 4.16 -4.96
C VAL A 28 -4.77 2.91 -5.81
N LEU A 29 -5.79 2.06 -5.80
CA LEU A 29 -5.84 0.83 -6.59
C LEU A 29 -6.20 1.13 -8.04
N LYS A 30 -5.93 0.18 -8.94
CA LYS A 30 -6.32 0.26 -10.36
C LYS A 30 -7.83 0.37 -10.56
N THR A 31 -8.62 -0.09 -9.60
CA THR A 31 -10.08 0.07 -9.54
C THR A 31 -10.53 1.50 -9.20
N GLY A 32 -9.62 2.35 -8.71
CA GLY A 32 -9.91 3.67 -8.16
C GLY A 32 -10.17 3.68 -6.65
N GLU A 33 -10.27 2.52 -6.01
CA GLU A 33 -10.42 2.42 -4.55
C GLU A 33 -9.18 2.94 -3.82
N VAL A 34 -9.41 3.53 -2.64
CA VAL A 34 -8.36 4.14 -1.81
C VAL A 34 -8.20 3.34 -0.53
N VAL A 35 -6.98 2.89 -0.25
CA VAL A 35 -6.63 2.16 0.97
C VAL A 35 -5.71 3.01 1.84
N PRO A 36 -6.12 3.39 3.07
CA PRO A 36 -5.30 4.20 3.95
C PRO A 36 -4.10 3.44 4.49
N ILE A 37 -2.99 4.15 4.64
CA ILE A 37 -1.74 3.64 5.21
C ILE A 37 -1.59 4.24 6.61
N SER A 38 -1.47 3.38 7.61
CA SER A 38 -1.24 3.82 8.99
C SER A 38 0.12 4.53 9.10
N GLN A 39 0.23 5.48 10.03
CA GLN A 39 1.46 6.24 10.23
C GLN A 39 2.70 5.36 10.40
N ARG A 40 2.56 4.27 11.18
CA ARG A 40 3.61 3.26 11.44
C ARG A 40 4.05 2.51 10.18
N CYS A 41 3.16 2.33 9.22
CA CYS A 41 3.43 1.58 7.99
C CYS A 41 3.89 2.45 6.82
N ARG A 42 3.81 3.79 6.90
CA ARG A 42 4.08 4.70 5.77
C ARG A 42 5.44 4.48 5.11
N GLN A 43 6.51 4.48 5.91
CA GLN A 43 7.87 4.31 5.39
C GLN A 43 8.02 2.95 4.69
N LYS A 44 7.65 1.86 5.38
CA LYS A 44 7.71 0.51 4.83
C LYS A 44 6.85 0.34 3.58
N ALA A 45 5.66 0.91 3.55
CA ALA A 45 4.76 0.85 2.40
C ALA A 45 5.35 1.58 1.19
N ARG A 46 5.98 2.74 1.41
CA ARG A 46 6.68 3.51 0.39
C ARG A 46 7.88 2.75 -0.18
N GLU A 47 8.74 2.24 0.68
CA GLU A 47 9.92 1.45 0.28
C GLU A 47 9.51 0.25 -0.57
N ARG A 48 8.47 -0.47 -0.15
CA ARG A 48 7.98 -1.65 -0.88
C ARG A 48 7.31 -1.34 -2.21
N PHE A 49 6.75 -0.14 -2.38
CA PHE A 49 6.13 0.28 -3.64
C PHE A 49 7.15 0.75 -4.67
N PHE A 50 8.33 1.23 -4.24
CA PHE A 50 9.40 1.71 -5.13
C PHE A 50 10.57 0.72 -5.27
N GLN A 51 10.46 -0.47 -4.71
CA GLN A 51 11.39 -1.60 -4.94
C GLN A 51 11.06 -2.27 -6.27
#